data_AF-A1ZRA4-F1
#
_entry.id   AF-A1ZRA4-F1
#
_cell.length_a   1.000
_cell.length_b   1.000
_cell.length_c   1.000
_cell.angle_alpha   90.00
_cell.angle_beta   90.00
_cell.angle_gamma   90.00
#
_symmetry.space_group_name_H-M   'P 1'
#
loop_
_entity.id
_entity.type
_entity.pdbx_description
1 polymer ?
#
loop_
_entity_poly.entity_id
_entity_poly.type
_entity_poly.pdbx_seq_one_letter_code
_entity_poly.pdbx_strand_id
1 'polypeptide(L)'
;MSTIFAQKTPFFHIKHAPYSKKRSQQMKKKLKKYEAKLSENEQLKIVRGILTNKLLKSPIYYNPATFGKPNKDEHMAERLYWVLDFDQDKTVDLVLIFNTYFGPTPGYYFYFNHKGKFEYVYDNAGQFVLIRHKRKQTFLQHAIFIIDEQETQISQTFVYNHTAQSYVASPKLYYASQSKLPKKIALKPSLVTLTKVSQARYSPQVDDTPAKKIKEGEYNQYKATKTLWGNVVAKYAKGAKGYVLATQSGWAFVAFLPDSKLIKTSLRHGMDEGYDQKNNQTTPPKISPYICGWIPQNSFR
;
A
#
# COMPACT_ATOMS: atom_id res chain seq x y z
N MET A 1 -18.10 -2.99 -7.26
CA MET A 1 -17.42 -4.24 -6.85
C MET A 1 -16.14 -4.33 -7.68
N SER A 2 -14.96 -4.23 -7.07
CA SER A 2 -13.69 -4.29 -7.80
C SER A 2 -13.37 -5.73 -8.19
N THR A 3 -13.36 -6.01 -9.49
CA THR A 3 -12.93 -7.31 -10.03
C THR A 3 -11.42 -7.44 -9.86
N ILE A 4 -11.00 -8.23 -8.87
CA ILE A 4 -9.60 -8.59 -8.64
C ILE A 4 -9.21 -9.64 -9.69
N PHE A 5 -8.67 -9.20 -10.82
CA PHE A 5 -8.05 -10.13 -11.76
C PHE A 5 -6.69 -10.57 -11.20
N ALA A 6 -6.54 -11.86 -10.93
CA ALA A 6 -5.28 -12.44 -10.50
C ALA A 6 -4.22 -12.23 -11.59
N GLN A 7 -3.21 -11.40 -11.33
CA GLN A 7 -2.02 -11.35 -12.17
C GLN A 7 -1.33 -12.72 -12.15
N LYS A 8 -0.96 -13.26 -13.32
CA LYS A 8 -0.19 -14.51 -13.43
C LYS A 8 1.16 -14.45 -12.69
N THR A 9 1.70 -13.25 -12.48
CA THR A 9 2.84 -13.01 -11.57
C THR A 9 2.68 -11.62 -10.95
N PRO A 10 2.57 -11.49 -9.62
CA PRO A 10 2.43 -10.18 -8.99
C PRO A 10 3.68 -9.33 -9.18
N PHE A 11 3.49 -8.04 -9.44
CA PHE A 11 4.59 -7.08 -9.41
C PHE A 11 4.90 -6.71 -7.95
N PHE A 12 6.10 -7.10 -7.49
CA PHE A 12 6.61 -6.67 -6.19
C PHE A 12 7.57 -5.50 -6.37
N HIS A 13 7.42 -4.48 -5.54
CA HIS A 13 8.43 -3.48 -5.24
C HIS A 13 8.38 -3.25 -3.75
N ILE A 14 9.53 -3.32 -3.08
CA ILE A 14 9.59 -3.14 -1.63
C ILE A 14 10.75 -2.20 -1.37
N LYS A 15 10.43 -1.07 -0.74
CA LYS A 15 11.40 -0.04 -0.40
C LYS A 15 10.99 0.60 0.91
N HIS A 16 11.91 0.67 1.86
CA HIS A 16 11.69 1.44 3.07
C HIS A 16 11.61 2.92 2.69
N ALA A 17 10.45 3.53 2.94
CA ALA A 17 10.15 4.86 2.45
C ALA A 17 9.47 5.74 3.51
N PRO A 18 10.19 6.11 4.59
CA PRO A 18 9.64 7.01 5.61
C PRO A 18 9.23 8.34 4.97
N TYR A 19 8.26 9.02 5.58
CA TYR A 19 7.89 10.34 5.11
C TYR A 19 9.08 11.30 5.20
N SER A 20 9.28 12.10 4.15
CA SER A 20 10.10 13.30 4.24
C SER A 20 9.63 14.33 3.23
N LYS A 21 9.66 15.62 3.60
CA LYS A 21 9.29 16.74 2.71
C LYS A 21 10.04 16.67 1.38
N LYS A 22 11.36 16.36 1.42
CA LYS A 22 12.20 16.18 0.23
C LYS A 22 11.68 15.08 -0.70
N ARG A 23 11.25 13.94 -0.17
CA ARG A 23 10.71 12.83 -0.98
C ARG A 23 9.35 13.16 -1.57
N SER A 24 8.48 13.83 -0.80
CA SER A 24 7.20 14.36 -1.31
C SER A 24 7.44 15.30 -2.49
N GLN A 25 8.35 16.27 -2.37
CA GLN A 25 8.72 17.17 -3.48
C GLN A 25 9.28 16.42 -4.70
N GLN A 26 10.15 15.43 -4.50
CA GLN A 26 10.65 14.59 -5.60
C GLN A 26 9.53 13.82 -6.29
N MET A 27 8.53 13.36 -5.54
CA MET A 27 7.40 12.65 -6.11
C MET A 27 6.47 13.59 -6.88
N LYS A 28 6.20 14.80 -6.37
CA LYS A 28 5.49 15.85 -7.12
C LYS A 28 6.18 16.15 -8.46
N LYS A 29 7.51 16.24 -8.49
CA LYS A 29 8.28 16.38 -9.74
C LYS A 29 8.10 15.20 -10.69
N LYS A 30 7.98 13.97 -10.17
CA LYS A 30 7.70 12.79 -10.99
C LYS A 30 6.26 12.78 -11.53
N LEU A 31 5.29 13.17 -10.71
CA LEU A 31 3.87 13.27 -11.10
C LEU A 31 3.65 14.28 -12.22
N LYS A 32 4.35 15.43 -12.20
CA LYS A 32 4.29 16.43 -13.28
C LYS A 32 4.54 15.87 -14.68
N LYS A 33 5.31 14.80 -14.81
CA LYS A 33 5.57 14.16 -16.12
C LYS A 33 4.34 13.47 -16.72
N TYR A 34 3.39 13.11 -15.86
CA TYR A 34 2.15 12.42 -16.21
C TYR A 34 0.95 13.34 -16.05
N GLU A 35 1.16 14.63 -15.81
CA GLU A 35 0.07 15.59 -15.73
C GLU A 35 -0.63 15.67 -17.09
N ALA A 36 -1.96 15.62 -17.09
CA ALA A 36 -2.73 15.71 -18.31
C ALA A 36 -2.48 17.06 -18.98
N LYS A 37 -2.24 17.04 -20.30
CA LYS A 37 -2.06 18.25 -21.12
C LYS A 37 -3.41 18.92 -21.41
N LEU A 38 -4.08 19.33 -20.34
CA LEU A 38 -5.36 20.02 -20.31
C LEU A 38 -5.18 21.37 -19.64
N SER A 39 -5.97 22.36 -20.04
CA SER A 39 -6.04 23.64 -19.34
C SER A 39 -6.49 23.43 -17.88
N GLU A 40 -6.13 24.36 -17.00
CA GLU A 40 -6.53 24.27 -15.59
C GLU A 40 -8.06 24.20 -15.42
N ASN A 41 -8.82 24.94 -16.25
CA ASN A 41 -10.28 24.90 -16.25
C ASN A 41 -10.85 23.52 -16.62
N GLU A 42 -10.24 22.84 -17.59
CA GLU A 42 -10.63 21.46 -17.96
C GLU A 42 -10.32 20.48 -16.83
N GLN A 43 -9.13 20.59 -16.22
CA GLN A 43 -8.76 19.77 -15.07
C GLN A 43 -9.72 19.99 -13.88
N LEU A 44 -10.04 21.25 -13.56
CA LEU A 44 -10.99 21.60 -12.50
C LEU A 44 -12.40 21.07 -12.80
N LYS A 45 -12.85 21.10 -14.05
CA LYS A 45 -14.14 20.55 -14.45
C LYS A 45 -14.22 19.05 -14.15
N ILE A 46 -13.14 18.30 -14.43
CA ILE A 46 -13.04 16.87 -14.12
C ILE A 46 -13.12 16.64 -12.61
N VAL A 47 -12.30 17.35 -11.83
CA VAL A 47 -12.26 17.18 -10.36
C VAL A 47 -13.60 17.56 -9.72
N ARG A 48 -14.23 18.66 -10.15
CA ARG A 48 -15.57 19.05 -9.67
C ARG A 48 -16.61 18.01 -10.02
N GLY A 49 -16.55 17.44 -11.23
CA GLY A 49 -17.45 16.35 -11.63
C GLY A 49 -17.33 15.10 -10.74
N ILE A 50 -16.12 14.78 -10.26
CA ILE A 50 -15.91 13.72 -9.26
C ILE A 50 -16.53 14.13 -7.92
N LEU A 51 -16.25 15.34 -7.43
CA LEU A 51 -16.70 15.81 -6.11
C LEU A 51 -18.23 15.98 -6.01
N THR A 52 -18.91 16.31 -7.12
CA THR A 52 -20.38 16.45 -7.17
C THR A 52 -21.11 15.12 -7.40
N ASN A 53 -20.39 14.08 -7.82
CA ASN A 53 -20.99 12.76 -8.05
C ASN A 53 -21.27 12.08 -6.70
N LYS A 54 -22.54 12.08 -6.28
CA LYS A 54 -23.01 11.49 -5.02
C LYS A 54 -22.77 9.97 -4.91
N LEU A 55 -22.49 9.28 -6.00
CA LEU A 55 -22.17 7.84 -6.00
C LEU A 55 -20.69 7.57 -5.70
N LEU A 56 -19.84 8.59 -5.75
CA LEU A 56 -18.43 8.47 -5.41
C LEU A 56 -18.20 8.90 -3.96
N LYS A 57 -17.29 8.21 -3.28
CA LYS A 57 -16.82 8.66 -1.97
C LYS A 57 -16.07 9.98 -2.18
N SER A 58 -16.60 11.08 -1.65
CA SER A 58 -15.95 12.38 -1.67
C SER A 58 -15.20 12.64 -0.36
N PRO A 59 -14.06 13.36 -0.40
CA PRO A 59 -13.38 13.78 0.81
C PRO A 59 -14.21 14.85 1.55
N ILE A 60 -14.36 14.67 2.85
CA ILE A 60 -15.36 15.37 3.70
C ILE A 60 -15.15 16.88 3.72
N TYR A 61 -13.90 17.36 3.59
CA TYR A 61 -13.54 18.77 3.75
C TYR A 61 -13.55 19.58 2.45
N TYR A 62 -13.96 19.00 1.33
CA TYR A 62 -13.95 19.70 0.04
C TYR A 62 -15.36 20.10 -0.40
N ASN A 63 -15.55 21.41 -0.55
CA ASN A 63 -16.73 21.95 -1.21
C ASN A 63 -16.47 22.05 -2.73
N PRO A 64 -17.22 21.33 -3.58
CA PRO A 64 -17.02 21.35 -5.04
C PRO A 64 -17.12 22.74 -5.65
N ALA A 65 -17.97 23.62 -5.10
CA ALA A 65 -18.24 24.96 -5.63
C ALA A 65 -17.10 25.96 -5.33
N THR A 66 -16.30 25.69 -4.29
CA THR A 66 -15.16 26.55 -3.91
C THR A 66 -13.82 25.91 -4.22
N PHE A 67 -13.78 24.66 -4.67
CA PHE A 67 -12.57 23.95 -5.04
C PHE A 67 -11.80 24.68 -6.17
N GLY A 68 -10.52 24.95 -5.95
CA GLY A 68 -9.63 25.68 -6.86
C GLY A 68 -9.66 27.22 -6.70
N LYS A 69 -10.46 27.77 -5.77
CA LYS A 69 -10.35 29.18 -5.39
C LYS A 69 -9.22 29.36 -4.37
N PRO A 70 -8.50 30.50 -4.37
CA PRO A 70 -7.50 30.79 -3.36
C PRO A 70 -8.16 30.74 -1.97
N ASN A 71 -7.70 29.84 -1.11
CA ASN A 71 -8.20 29.75 0.26
C ASN A 71 -7.27 30.56 1.18
N LYS A 72 -7.84 31.30 2.13
CA LYS A 72 -7.05 32.11 3.09
C LYS A 72 -6.40 31.28 4.21
N ASP A 73 -6.71 29.98 4.28
CA ASP A 73 -6.10 29.05 5.22
C ASP A 73 -4.70 28.62 4.76
N GLU A 74 -3.68 29.09 5.48
CA GLU A 74 -2.25 28.85 5.25
C GLU A 74 -1.85 27.35 5.32
N HIS A 75 -2.73 26.48 5.84
CA HIS A 75 -2.47 25.04 5.95
C HIS A 75 -2.56 24.27 4.63
N MET A 76 -3.01 24.91 3.55
CA MET A 76 -3.19 24.28 2.23
C MET A 76 -2.20 24.83 1.18
N ALA A 77 -0.93 25.05 1.56
CA ALA A 77 0.15 25.44 0.65
C ALA A 77 0.51 24.37 -0.42
N GLU A 78 -0.26 23.29 -0.53
CA GLU A 78 -0.02 22.20 -1.46
C GLU A 78 -1.07 22.16 -2.58
N ARG A 79 -0.63 21.77 -3.78
CA ARG A 79 -1.54 21.47 -4.90
C ARG A 79 -2.57 20.43 -4.47
N LEU A 80 -3.85 20.83 -4.46
CA LEU A 80 -4.97 20.05 -3.90
C LEU A 80 -5.38 18.83 -4.74
N TYR A 81 -4.89 18.72 -5.96
CA TYR A 81 -5.24 17.61 -6.84
C TYR A 81 -4.19 17.37 -7.92
N TRP A 82 -4.23 16.17 -8.50
CA TRP A 82 -3.53 15.82 -9.73
C TRP A 82 -4.50 15.19 -10.71
N VAL A 83 -4.48 15.65 -11.96
CA VAL A 83 -5.16 15.01 -13.09
C VAL A 83 -4.08 14.39 -13.95
N LEU A 84 -4.05 13.06 -14.01
CA LEU A 84 -2.96 12.31 -14.62
C LEU A 84 -3.43 11.55 -15.85
N ASP A 85 -2.60 11.62 -16.88
CA ASP A 85 -2.70 10.95 -18.17
C ASP A 85 -1.32 10.32 -18.41
N PHE A 86 -1.23 9.01 -18.30
CA PHE A 86 0.07 8.33 -18.19
C PHE A 86 0.76 8.18 -19.54
N ASP A 87 0.01 8.03 -20.63
CA ASP A 87 0.53 7.89 -22.00
C ASP A 87 0.36 9.16 -22.85
N GLN A 88 -0.21 10.21 -22.27
CA GLN A 88 -0.34 11.54 -22.85
C GLN A 88 -1.25 11.56 -24.09
N ASP A 89 -2.26 10.68 -24.11
CA ASP A 89 -3.22 10.51 -25.19
C ASP A 89 -4.44 11.45 -25.07
N LYS A 90 -4.44 12.33 -24.06
CA LYS A 90 -5.51 13.26 -23.66
C LYS A 90 -6.69 12.59 -22.96
N THR A 91 -6.59 11.31 -22.65
CA THR A 91 -7.52 10.61 -21.77
C THR A 91 -6.98 10.62 -20.35
N VAL A 92 -7.78 11.11 -19.41
CA VAL A 92 -7.38 11.10 -18.00
C VAL A 92 -7.52 9.68 -17.44
N ASP A 93 -6.43 9.15 -16.90
CA ASP A 93 -6.34 7.81 -16.31
C ASP A 93 -6.62 7.80 -14.81
N LEU A 94 -6.13 8.81 -14.09
CA LEU A 94 -6.17 8.87 -12.63
C LEU A 94 -6.34 10.31 -12.16
N VAL A 95 -7.32 10.52 -11.29
CA VAL A 95 -7.43 11.75 -10.50
C VAL A 95 -7.04 11.45 -9.07
N LEU A 96 -6.14 12.27 -8.53
CA LEU A 96 -5.78 12.29 -7.12
C LEU A 96 -6.34 13.55 -6.49
N ILE A 97 -7.08 13.41 -5.40
CA ILE A 97 -7.51 14.56 -4.60
C ILE A 97 -6.78 14.48 -3.27
N PHE A 98 -6.03 15.54 -2.94
CA PHE A 98 -5.29 15.64 -1.69
C PHE A 98 -6.21 15.43 -0.50
N ASN A 99 -5.70 14.86 0.57
CA ASN A 99 -6.40 14.83 1.84
C ASN A 99 -5.39 14.87 3.00
N THR A 100 -5.81 15.45 4.10
CA THR A 100 -5.10 15.36 5.38
C THR A 100 -5.71 14.24 6.21
N TYR A 101 -4.85 13.43 6.82
CA TYR A 101 -5.24 12.37 7.74
C TYR A 101 -4.94 12.79 9.18
N PHE A 102 -4.60 11.86 10.07
CA PHE A 102 -4.22 12.16 11.46
C PHE A 102 -3.11 13.22 11.50
N GLY A 103 -3.46 14.45 11.94
CA GLY A 103 -2.58 15.61 11.93
C GLY A 103 -2.28 16.16 10.52
N PRO A 104 -1.10 16.77 10.27
CA PRO A 104 -0.73 17.30 8.95
C PRO A 104 -0.25 16.21 7.98
N THR A 105 -0.65 14.95 8.19
CA THR A 105 -0.15 13.82 7.42
C THR A 105 -0.80 13.80 6.04
N PRO A 106 -0.03 14.03 4.95
CA PRO A 106 -0.61 14.14 3.62
C PRO A 106 -0.98 12.76 3.06
N GLY A 107 -2.04 12.72 2.27
CA GLY A 107 -2.47 11.56 1.52
C GLY A 107 -3.37 11.94 0.36
N TYR A 108 -3.96 10.93 -0.29
CA TYR A 108 -4.79 11.14 -1.47
C TYR A 108 -5.98 10.20 -1.50
N TYR A 109 -7.08 10.69 -2.06
CA TYR A 109 -8.14 9.88 -2.63
C TYR A 109 -7.79 9.55 -4.08
N PHE A 110 -7.95 8.30 -4.46
CA PHE A 110 -7.59 7.78 -5.78
C PHE A 110 -8.85 7.47 -6.56
N TYR A 111 -9.00 8.13 -7.71
CA TYR A 111 -10.10 7.90 -8.64
C TYR A 111 -9.55 7.46 -9.99
N PHE A 112 -9.65 6.18 -10.29
CA PHE A 112 -9.21 5.66 -11.59
C PHE A 112 -10.32 5.76 -12.61
N ASN A 113 -9.96 6.07 -13.84
CA ASN A 113 -10.87 5.99 -14.97
C ASN A 113 -11.03 4.52 -15.40
N HIS A 114 -12.23 3.99 -15.27
CA HIS A 114 -12.66 2.71 -15.82
C HIS A 114 -13.60 2.95 -17.01
N LYS A 115 -13.09 2.78 -18.23
CA LYS A 115 -13.87 2.90 -19.49
C LYS A 115 -14.69 4.19 -19.59
N GLY A 116 -14.06 5.33 -19.30
CA GLY A 116 -14.67 6.67 -19.37
C GLY A 116 -15.39 7.11 -18.09
N LYS A 117 -15.41 6.31 -17.03
CA LYS A 117 -16.04 6.65 -15.74
C LYS A 117 -15.02 6.61 -14.61
N PHE A 118 -15.00 7.63 -13.76
CA PHE A 118 -14.16 7.61 -12.57
C PHE A 118 -14.79 6.75 -11.47
N GLU A 119 -13.98 5.89 -10.86
CA GLU A 119 -14.35 5.07 -9.72
C GLU A 119 -13.43 5.40 -8.54
N TYR A 120 -14.02 5.62 -7.36
CA TYR A 120 -13.24 5.69 -6.12
C TYR A 120 -12.65 4.31 -5.83
N VAL A 121 -11.34 4.27 -5.59
CA VAL A 121 -10.62 3.01 -5.43
C VAL A 121 -10.05 2.84 -4.03
N TYR A 122 -9.46 3.91 -3.50
CA TYR A 122 -8.61 3.86 -2.34
C TYR A 122 -8.38 5.27 -1.80
N ASP A 123 -8.23 5.40 -0.49
CA ASP A 123 -7.67 6.59 0.12
C ASP A 123 -6.82 6.21 1.33
N ASN A 124 -5.66 6.87 1.47
CA ASN A 124 -4.83 6.73 2.65
C ASN A 124 -3.77 7.83 2.76
N ALA A 125 -3.23 7.97 3.96
CA ALA A 125 -2.01 8.73 4.22
C ALA A 125 -0.83 8.03 3.54
N GLY A 126 0.01 8.78 2.83
CA GLY A 126 1.16 8.18 2.19
C GLY A 126 1.73 8.96 1.01
N GLN A 127 2.63 8.30 0.32
CA GLN A 127 3.24 8.83 -0.90
C GLN A 127 3.45 7.72 -1.92
N PHE A 128 3.49 8.08 -3.20
CA PHE A 128 4.02 7.16 -4.19
C PHE A 128 5.50 6.90 -3.91
N VAL A 129 5.90 5.65 -4.06
CA VAL A 129 7.31 5.21 -4.06
C VAL A 129 7.76 4.79 -5.45
N LEU A 130 6.81 4.39 -6.30
CA LEU A 130 7.04 4.02 -7.68
C LEU A 130 5.89 4.48 -8.57
N ILE A 131 6.26 5.07 -9.70
CA ILE A 131 5.41 5.21 -10.88
C ILE A 131 6.24 4.70 -12.04
N ARG A 132 5.85 3.57 -12.61
CA ARG A 132 6.58 2.92 -13.71
C ARG A 132 5.64 2.61 -14.85
N HIS A 133 5.79 3.37 -15.93
CA HIS A 133 5.13 3.11 -17.20
C HIS A 133 5.87 1.99 -17.97
N LYS A 134 5.11 1.09 -18.60
CA LYS A 134 5.58 0.00 -19.46
C LYS A 134 4.57 -0.25 -20.59
N ARG A 135 4.81 0.31 -21.77
CA ARG A 135 3.98 0.11 -22.97
C ARG A 135 2.49 0.34 -22.66
N LYS A 136 1.72 -0.74 -22.48
CA LYS A 136 0.27 -0.72 -22.27
C LYS A 136 -0.15 -0.67 -20.80
N GLN A 137 0.80 -0.57 -19.87
CA GLN A 137 0.50 -0.57 -18.44
C GLN A 137 1.31 0.44 -17.64
N THR A 138 0.69 1.01 -16.62
CA THR A 138 1.36 1.83 -15.60
C THR A 138 1.22 1.19 -14.23
N PHE A 139 2.35 0.99 -13.57
CA PHE A 139 2.45 0.46 -12.21
C PHE A 139 2.62 1.62 -11.25
N LEU A 140 1.70 1.75 -10.31
CA LEU A 140 1.69 2.75 -9.26
C LEU A 140 1.85 2.04 -7.94
N GLN A 141 2.81 2.46 -7.13
CA GLN A 141 2.95 1.94 -5.79
C GLN A 141 2.92 3.05 -4.77
N HIS A 142 1.98 2.94 -3.85
CA HIS A 142 1.75 3.84 -2.74
C HIS A 142 2.26 3.19 -1.45
N ALA A 143 3.19 3.84 -0.75
CA ALA A 143 3.58 3.44 0.59
C ALA A 143 2.75 4.24 1.59
N ILE A 144 2.04 3.53 2.46
CA ILE A 144 1.27 4.13 3.55
C ILE A 144 2.25 4.62 4.60
N PHE A 145 2.01 5.81 5.14
CA PHE A 145 2.86 6.31 6.22
C PHE A 145 2.63 5.54 7.51
N ILE A 146 3.73 5.33 8.23
CA ILE A 146 3.73 4.85 9.60
C ILE A 146 4.03 6.03 10.53
N ILE A 147 3.40 6.03 11.69
CA ILE A 147 3.62 7.03 12.74
C ILE A 147 4.69 6.53 13.72
N ASP A 148 4.72 5.21 13.97
CA ASP A 148 5.66 4.56 14.88
C ASP A 148 6.52 3.52 14.14
N GLU A 149 7.81 3.46 14.48
CA GLU A 149 8.75 2.46 13.99
C GLU A 149 8.38 1.02 14.37
N GLN A 150 7.34 0.76 15.14
CA GLN A 150 6.82 -0.58 15.43
C GLN A 150 5.60 -0.95 14.57
N GLU A 151 5.11 -0.03 13.76
CA GLU A 151 3.96 -0.27 12.88
C GLU A 151 4.32 -1.10 11.64
N THR A 152 3.30 -1.78 11.13
CA THR A 152 3.37 -2.45 9.85
C THR A 152 3.62 -1.42 8.75
N GLN A 153 4.69 -1.60 8.00
CA GLN A 153 4.86 -0.93 6.73
C GLN A 153 3.97 -1.56 5.69
N ILE A 154 3.24 -0.72 4.97
CA ILE A 154 2.23 -1.17 4.02
C ILE A 154 2.50 -0.53 2.66
N SER A 155 2.48 -1.37 1.64
CA SER A 155 2.54 -0.91 0.27
C SER A 155 1.35 -1.42 -0.53
N GLN A 156 0.65 -0.50 -1.17
CA GLN A 156 -0.46 -0.77 -2.08
C GLN A 156 0.01 -0.57 -3.52
N THR A 157 -0.17 -1.58 -4.35
CA THR A 157 0.16 -1.50 -5.78
C THR A 157 -1.13 -1.45 -6.60
N PHE A 158 -1.18 -0.53 -7.56
CA PHE A 158 -2.19 -0.46 -8.60
C PHE A 158 -1.52 -0.67 -9.96
N VAL A 159 -2.18 -1.42 -10.82
CA VAL A 159 -1.76 -1.60 -12.21
C VAL A 159 -2.87 -1.10 -13.10
N TYR A 160 -2.59 -0.04 -13.83
CA TYR A 160 -3.49 0.52 -14.83
C TYR A 160 -3.16 -0.06 -16.21
N ASN A 161 -4.17 -0.49 -16.96
CA ASN A 161 -4.08 -0.96 -18.33
C ASN A 161 -4.66 0.11 -19.25
N HIS A 162 -3.79 0.76 -20.04
CA HIS A 162 -4.18 1.87 -20.93
C HIS A 162 -5.16 1.40 -22.01
N THR A 163 -4.93 0.24 -22.61
CA THR A 163 -5.79 -0.28 -23.68
C THR A 163 -7.18 -0.67 -23.20
N ALA A 164 -7.26 -1.31 -22.03
CA ALA A 164 -8.54 -1.72 -21.47
C ALA A 164 -9.22 -0.60 -20.66
N GLN A 165 -8.52 0.53 -20.44
CA GLN A 165 -8.89 1.61 -19.51
C GLN A 165 -9.44 1.03 -18.21
N SER A 166 -8.62 0.19 -17.57
CA SER A 166 -9.02 -0.52 -16.37
C SER A 166 -7.85 -0.64 -15.41
N TYR A 167 -8.17 -0.83 -14.13
CA TYR A 167 -7.16 -0.94 -13.09
C TYR A 167 -7.37 -2.23 -12.29
N VAL A 168 -6.28 -2.71 -11.71
CA VAL A 168 -6.30 -3.78 -10.71
C VAL A 168 -5.52 -3.32 -9.49
N ALA A 169 -6.14 -3.38 -8.32
CA ALA A 169 -5.45 -3.26 -7.04
C ALA A 169 -4.89 -4.62 -6.66
N SER A 170 -3.57 -4.70 -6.46
CA SER A 170 -2.96 -5.91 -5.91
C SER A 170 -3.25 -5.99 -4.41
N PRO A 171 -3.29 -7.18 -3.79
CA PRO A 171 -3.27 -7.28 -2.34
C PRO A 171 -2.09 -6.49 -1.74
N LYS A 172 -2.31 -5.87 -0.59
CA LYS A 172 -1.31 -5.05 0.09
C LYS A 172 -0.10 -5.87 0.47
N LEU A 173 1.08 -5.26 0.47
CA LEU A 173 2.31 -5.83 1.02
C LEU A 173 2.49 -5.33 2.44
N TYR A 174 2.50 -6.24 3.40
CA TYR A 174 2.76 -5.97 4.80
C TYR A 174 4.15 -6.47 5.16
N TYR A 175 4.95 -5.63 5.79
CA TYR A 175 6.24 -6.00 6.36
C TYR A 175 6.51 -5.16 7.61
N ALA A 176 7.37 -5.62 8.51
CA ALA A 176 7.77 -4.80 9.63
C ALA A 176 8.62 -3.61 9.13
N SER A 177 8.40 -2.43 9.68
CA SER A 177 9.26 -1.25 9.57
C SER A 177 10.76 -1.54 9.77
N GLN A 178 11.12 -2.40 10.71
CA GLN A 178 12.51 -2.79 10.99
C GLN A 178 13.06 -3.84 10.03
N SER A 179 12.30 -4.20 8.98
CA SER A 179 12.73 -5.25 8.06
C SER A 179 14.06 -4.91 7.41
N LYS A 180 15.02 -5.83 7.49
CA LYS A 180 16.26 -5.76 6.69
C LYS A 180 15.89 -6.12 5.26
N LEU A 181 15.43 -5.14 4.49
CA LEU A 181 14.97 -5.34 3.13
C LEU A 181 16.14 -5.77 2.21
N PRO A 182 15.91 -6.70 1.27
CA PRO A 182 16.94 -7.06 0.30
C PRO A 182 17.27 -5.86 -0.60
N LYS A 183 18.56 -5.69 -0.93
CA LYS A 183 19.02 -4.60 -1.82
C LYS A 183 18.40 -4.67 -3.22
N LYS A 184 18.10 -5.89 -3.68
CA LYS A 184 17.46 -6.19 -4.96
C LYS A 184 16.45 -7.32 -4.75
N ILE A 185 15.31 -7.20 -5.42
CA ILE A 185 14.31 -8.26 -5.51
C ILE A 185 14.39 -8.94 -6.87
N ALA A 186 14.04 -10.23 -6.91
CA ALA A 186 13.98 -11.04 -8.11
C ALA A 186 12.98 -10.46 -9.11
N LEU A 187 13.40 -10.34 -10.38
CA LEU A 187 12.52 -9.89 -11.46
C LEU A 187 11.41 -10.89 -11.78
N LYS A 188 11.67 -12.17 -11.51
CA LYS A 188 10.74 -13.29 -11.65
C LYS A 188 10.74 -14.09 -10.35
N PRO A 189 9.94 -13.69 -9.34
CA PRO A 189 9.84 -14.42 -8.09
C PRO A 189 9.34 -15.85 -8.31
N SER A 190 9.96 -16.83 -7.65
CA SER A 190 9.52 -18.21 -7.69
C SER A 190 8.47 -18.47 -6.62
N LEU A 191 7.39 -19.17 -6.97
CA LEU A 191 6.40 -19.64 -6.02
C LEU A 191 6.95 -20.88 -5.31
N VAL A 192 6.99 -20.85 -3.98
CA VAL A 192 7.49 -21.95 -3.15
C VAL A 192 6.43 -22.43 -2.17
N THR A 193 6.58 -23.66 -1.68
CA THR A 193 5.69 -24.23 -0.66
C THR A 193 6.50 -24.65 0.56
N LEU A 194 6.04 -24.24 1.75
CA LEU A 194 6.69 -24.61 3.00
C LEU A 194 6.63 -26.13 3.24
N THR A 195 7.77 -26.73 3.58
CA THR A 195 7.90 -28.15 3.91
C THR A 195 7.70 -28.43 5.40
N LYS A 196 7.80 -27.39 6.24
CA LYS A 196 7.61 -27.43 7.71
C LYS A 196 6.96 -26.15 8.21
N VAL A 197 6.48 -26.17 9.46
CA VAL A 197 6.04 -24.95 10.16
C VAL A 197 7.22 -23.97 10.20
N SER A 198 6.99 -22.73 9.79
CA SER A 198 8.06 -21.74 9.67
C SER A 198 7.65 -20.39 10.24
N GLN A 199 8.64 -19.67 10.77
CA GLN A 199 8.50 -18.31 11.28
C GLN A 199 9.12 -17.35 10.27
N ALA A 200 8.31 -16.44 9.75
CA ALA A 200 8.78 -15.30 8.97
C ALA A 200 9.30 -14.22 9.92
N ARG A 201 10.49 -13.70 9.66
CA ARG A 201 11.20 -12.74 10.52
C ARG A 201 11.48 -11.44 9.80
N TYR A 202 11.60 -10.32 10.52
CA TYR A 202 11.95 -9.04 9.88
C TYR A 202 13.44 -8.97 9.49
N SER A 203 14.31 -9.82 10.05
CA SER A 203 15.72 -9.89 9.67
C SER A 203 16.22 -11.34 9.55
N PRO A 204 17.27 -11.62 8.74
CA PRO A 204 17.88 -12.95 8.61
C PRO A 204 18.78 -13.33 9.80
N GLN A 205 18.48 -12.82 10.99
CA GLN A 205 19.09 -13.18 12.26
C GLN A 205 18.01 -13.81 13.14
N VAL A 206 18.35 -14.81 13.95
CA VAL A 206 17.41 -15.33 14.95
C VAL A 206 17.53 -14.48 16.20
N ASP A 207 16.42 -13.85 16.58
CA ASP A 207 16.22 -13.22 17.89
C ASP A 207 14.89 -13.76 18.41
N ASP A 208 14.95 -14.48 19.53
CA ASP A 208 13.82 -15.13 20.18
C ASP A 208 13.55 -14.53 21.57
N THR A 209 14.00 -13.29 21.80
CA THR A 209 13.73 -12.57 23.06
C THR A 209 12.22 -12.52 23.35
N PRO A 210 11.75 -12.94 24.54
CA PRO A 210 10.32 -12.98 24.84
C PRO A 210 9.67 -11.60 24.70
N ALA A 211 8.53 -11.54 24.01
CA ALA A 211 7.70 -10.34 24.00
C ALA A 211 7.10 -10.12 25.40
N LYS A 212 7.16 -8.90 25.94
CA LYS A 212 6.31 -8.54 27.09
C LYS A 212 4.85 -8.71 26.66
N LYS A 213 4.03 -9.38 27.49
CA LYS A 213 2.61 -9.63 27.19
C LYS A 213 1.87 -8.28 27.13
N ILE A 214 1.44 -7.87 25.95
CA ILE A 214 0.60 -6.68 25.73
C ILE A 214 -0.85 -7.15 25.63
N LYS A 215 -1.81 -6.42 26.23
CA LYS A 215 -3.23 -6.79 26.13
C LYS A 215 -3.72 -6.59 24.69
N GLU A 216 -4.70 -7.40 24.29
CA GLU A 216 -5.33 -7.27 22.98
C GLU A 216 -6.00 -5.89 22.85
N GLY A 217 -5.65 -5.16 21.78
CA GLY A 217 -6.13 -3.78 21.56
C GLY A 217 -5.19 -2.66 22.02
N GLU A 218 -4.14 -2.95 22.81
CA GLU A 218 -3.18 -1.91 23.24
C GLU A 218 -2.09 -1.65 22.18
N TYR A 219 -1.72 -0.37 22.02
CA TYR A 219 -0.53 0.10 21.30
C TYR A 219 0.44 0.61 22.35
N ASN A 220 1.58 -0.05 22.58
CA ASN A 220 2.54 0.43 23.57
C ASN A 220 3.97 0.51 23.00
N GLN A 221 4.69 1.54 23.44
CA GLN A 221 5.85 2.18 22.80
C GLN A 221 7.20 1.42 22.91
N TYR A 222 7.21 0.10 23.15
CA TYR A 222 8.46 -0.61 23.48
C TYR A 222 8.64 -1.96 22.78
N LYS A 223 9.59 -2.00 21.83
CA LYS A 223 10.51 -3.10 21.40
C LYS A 223 9.99 -4.54 21.24
N ALA A 224 8.69 -4.80 21.26
CA ALA A 224 8.13 -6.13 21.08
C ALA A 224 7.08 -6.12 19.96
N THR A 225 7.17 -7.06 19.02
CA THR A 225 6.03 -7.32 18.12
C THR A 225 4.87 -7.80 18.99
N LYS A 226 3.68 -7.21 18.85
CA LYS A 226 2.54 -7.35 19.78
C LYS A 226 2.12 -8.78 20.14
N THR A 227 2.59 -9.81 19.43
CA THR A 227 2.05 -11.17 19.51
C THR A 227 3.05 -12.32 19.36
N LEU A 228 4.31 -12.07 18.98
CA LEU A 228 5.30 -13.09 18.61
C LEU A 228 6.68 -12.78 19.22
N TRP A 229 7.47 -13.82 19.52
CA TRP A 229 8.76 -13.67 20.19
C TRP A 229 9.83 -13.06 19.25
N GLY A 230 10.67 -12.20 19.83
CA GLY A 230 11.80 -11.53 19.21
C GLY A 230 11.47 -10.90 17.86
N ASN A 231 12.17 -11.31 16.80
CA ASN A 231 12.03 -10.71 15.47
C ASN A 231 11.04 -11.41 14.53
N VAL A 232 10.19 -12.29 15.05
CA VAL A 232 9.17 -13.00 14.28
C VAL A 232 7.99 -12.06 13.97
N VAL A 233 7.61 -11.98 12.70
CA VAL A 233 6.45 -11.17 12.25
C VAL A 233 5.24 -12.02 11.89
N ALA A 234 5.45 -13.29 11.51
CA ALA A 234 4.37 -14.23 11.24
C ALA A 234 4.81 -15.69 11.40
N LYS A 235 3.84 -16.57 11.66
CA LYS A 235 4.02 -18.02 11.72
C LYS A 235 3.08 -18.70 10.73
N TYR A 236 3.62 -19.63 9.95
CA TYR A 236 2.91 -20.34 8.90
C TYR A 236 2.98 -21.86 9.09
N ALA A 237 1.89 -22.55 8.75
CA ALA A 237 1.84 -24.00 8.75
C ALA A 237 2.55 -24.61 7.52
N LYS A 238 2.90 -25.89 7.62
CA LYS A 238 3.36 -26.69 6.47
C LYS A 238 2.35 -26.59 5.32
N GLY A 239 2.85 -26.41 4.10
CA GLY A 239 2.03 -26.25 2.89
C GLY A 239 1.60 -24.82 2.59
N ALA A 240 1.93 -23.83 3.44
CA ALA A 240 1.75 -22.43 3.06
C ALA A 240 2.60 -22.08 1.83
N LYS A 241 2.08 -21.20 0.98
CA LYS A 241 2.71 -20.79 -0.28
C LYS A 241 3.14 -19.33 -0.22
N GLY A 242 4.22 -18.99 -0.91
CA GLY A 242 4.71 -17.63 -1.02
C GLY A 242 5.68 -17.44 -2.18
N TYR A 243 5.89 -16.20 -2.58
CA TYR A 243 6.88 -15.84 -3.59
C TYR A 243 8.22 -15.54 -2.94
N VAL A 244 9.29 -16.23 -3.35
CA VAL A 244 10.65 -15.88 -2.98
C VAL A 244 11.05 -14.62 -3.75
N LEU A 245 11.19 -13.52 -3.03
CA LEU A 245 11.56 -12.22 -3.58
C LEU A 245 13.06 -11.99 -3.59
N ALA A 246 13.81 -12.58 -2.66
CA ALA A 246 15.26 -12.49 -2.60
C ALA A 246 15.86 -13.60 -1.75
N THR A 247 17.17 -13.82 -1.87
CA THR A 247 17.92 -14.76 -1.04
C THR A 247 19.19 -14.10 -0.51
N GLN A 248 19.58 -14.43 0.73
CA GLN A 248 20.80 -13.92 1.36
C GLN A 248 21.26 -14.91 2.44
N SER A 249 22.50 -15.39 2.35
CA SER A 249 23.18 -16.16 3.40
C SER A 249 22.35 -17.29 4.03
N GLY A 250 21.73 -18.16 3.21
CA GLY A 250 20.89 -19.26 3.69
C GLY A 250 19.46 -18.87 4.07
N TRP A 251 19.08 -17.61 3.89
CA TRP A 251 17.72 -17.10 4.09
C TRP A 251 17.07 -16.68 2.78
N ALA A 252 15.74 -16.70 2.75
CA ALA A 252 14.91 -16.19 1.67
C ALA A 252 13.94 -15.14 2.22
N PHE A 253 13.84 -13.99 1.55
CA PHE A 253 12.80 -13.01 1.80
C PHE A 253 11.58 -13.38 0.96
N VAL A 254 10.47 -13.69 1.61
CA VAL A 254 9.28 -14.28 1.00
C VAL A 254 8.08 -13.39 1.23
N ALA A 255 7.25 -13.20 0.20
CA ALA A 255 5.90 -12.64 0.32
C ALA A 255 4.88 -13.78 0.28
N PHE A 256 4.31 -14.12 1.44
CA PHE A 256 3.33 -15.19 1.57
C PHE A 256 2.00 -14.81 0.95
N LEU A 257 1.34 -15.75 0.26
CA LEU A 257 0.06 -15.48 -0.40
C LEU A 257 -1.03 -15.09 0.62
N PRO A 258 -1.96 -14.20 0.26
CA PRO A 258 -3.12 -13.82 1.09
C PRO A 258 -3.93 -14.99 1.66
N ASP A 259 -4.06 -16.09 0.90
CA ASP A 259 -4.84 -17.28 1.20
C ASP A 259 -3.99 -18.44 1.77
N SER A 260 -2.73 -18.16 2.12
CA SER A 260 -1.84 -19.17 2.67
C SER A 260 -2.21 -19.54 4.11
N LYS A 261 -1.74 -20.71 4.58
CA LYS A 261 -2.03 -21.27 5.91
C LYS A 261 -1.33 -20.51 7.04
N LEU A 262 -1.73 -19.26 7.27
CA LEU A 262 -1.27 -18.39 8.34
C LEU A 262 -1.78 -18.91 9.69
N ILE A 263 -0.86 -19.08 10.65
CA ILE A 263 -1.21 -19.43 12.04
C ILE A 263 -1.41 -18.15 12.86
N LYS A 264 -0.47 -17.19 12.75
CA LYS A 264 -0.50 -15.93 13.51
C LYS A 264 0.41 -14.89 12.86
N THR A 265 0.04 -13.62 12.96
CA THR A 265 0.85 -12.47 12.52
C THR A 265 0.84 -11.36 13.58
N SER A 266 1.93 -10.60 13.66
CA SER A 266 1.98 -9.34 14.40
C SER A 266 1.73 -8.13 13.50
N LEU A 267 1.74 -8.31 12.19
CA LEU A 267 1.53 -7.25 11.20
C LEU A 267 0.03 -7.02 11.01
N ARG A 268 -0.43 -5.84 11.42
CA ARG A 268 -1.83 -5.39 11.38
C ARG A 268 -1.92 -3.95 10.92
N HIS A 269 -3.11 -3.55 10.46
CA HIS A 269 -3.40 -2.17 10.08
C HIS A 269 -4.86 -1.86 10.42
N GLY A 270 -5.08 -0.97 11.39
CA GLY A 270 -6.42 -0.69 11.92
C GLY A 270 -7.42 -0.17 10.89
N MET A 271 -6.96 0.45 9.80
CA MET A 271 -7.83 0.92 8.70
C MET A 271 -8.31 -0.21 7.79
N ASP A 272 -7.64 -1.36 7.80
CA ASP A 272 -8.02 -2.51 6.98
C ASP A 272 -8.89 -3.51 7.75
N GLU A 273 -8.85 -3.45 9.08
CA GLU A 273 -9.53 -4.34 9.99
C GLU A 273 -10.80 -3.68 10.55
N GLY A 274 -11.83 -4.47 10.83
CA GLY A 274 -13.01 -3.99 11.55
C GLY A 274 -12.87 -4.24 13.04
N TYR A 275 -13.50 -3.42 13.87
CA TYR A 275 -13.61 -3.70 15.31
C TYR A 275 -15.07 -3.93 15.67
N ASP A 276 -15.39 -5.13 16.11
CA ASP A 276 -16.70 -5.44 16.68
C ASP A 276 -16.71 -5.08 18.16
N GLN A 277 -17.32 -3.94 18.48
CA GLN A 277 -17.45 -3.45 19.86
C GLN A 277 -18.27 -4.38 20.74
N LYS A 278 -19.23 -5.14 20.19
CA LYS A 278 -20.10 -6.04 20.98
C LYS A 278 -19.33 -7.25 21.47
N ASN A 279 -18.45 -7.77 20.63
CA ASN A 279 -17.69 -8.99 20.91
C ASN A 279 -16.24 -8.71 21.33
N ASN A 280 -15.84 -7.44 21.38
CA ASN A 280 -14.47 -7.00 21.66
C ASN A 280 -13.43 -7.70 20.77
N GLN A 281 -13.81 -7.96 19.51
CA GLN A 281 -13.04 -8.74 18.55
C GLN A 281 -12.70 -7.91 17.32
N THR A 282 -11.48 -8.09 16.83
CA THR A 282 -11.08 -7.46 15.56
C THR A 282 -11.35 -8.43 14.41
N THR A 283 -12.05 -7.97 13.38
CA THR A 283 -12.26 -8.74 12.15
C THR A 283 -11.07 -8.57 11.20
N PRO A 284 -10.66 -9.65 10.51
CA PRO A 284 -9.55 -9.59 9.58
C PRO A 284 -9.88 -8.67 8.40
N PRO A 285 -8.86 -8.21 7.65
CA PRO A 285 -9.09 -7.36 6.50
C PRO A 285 -9.91 -8.07 5.43
N LYS A 286 -10.80 -7.32 4.76
CA LYS A 286 -11.64 -7.84 3.67
C LYS A 286 -10.82 -8.49 2.54
N ILE A 287 -9.62 -7.97 2.31
CA ILE A 287 -8.63 -8.54 1.38
C ILE A 287 -7.36 -8.80 2.18
N SER A 288 -7.02 -10.08 2.38
CA SER A 288 -5.80 -10.46 3.08
C SER A 288 -4.56 -9.93 2.35
N PRO A 289 -3.56 -9.41 3.08
CA PRO A 289 -2.33 -8.91 2.48
C PRO A 289 -1.35 -10.05 2.17
N TYR A 290 -0.37 -9.74 1.32
CA TYR A 290 0.90 -10.46 1.34
C TYR A 290 1.69 -10.07 2.58
N ILE A 291 2.01 -11.03 3.43
CA ILE A 291 2.89 -10.81 4.59
C ILE A 291 4.30 -11.18 4.16
N CYS A 292 5.24 -10.26 4.32
CA CYS A 292 6.62 -10.44 3.91
C CYS A 292 7.54 -10.66 5.11
N GLY A 293 8.52 -11.55 4.94
CA GLY A 293 9.56 -11.78 5.95
C GLY A 293 10.64 -12.76 5.48
N TRP A 294 11.72 -12.84 6.24
CA TRP A 294 12.82 -13.77 6.06
C TRP A 294 12.49 -15.14 6.66
N ILE A 295 12.74 -16.20 5.91
CA ILE A 295 12.69 -17.59 6.37
C ILE A 295 13.97 -18.35 5.96
N PRO A 296 14.37 -19.41 6.67
CA PRO A 296 15.48 -20.26 6.23
C PRO A 296 15.17 -20.91 4.87
N GLN A 297 16.17 -21.02 3.99
CA GLN A 297 16.00 -21.65 2.68
C GLN A 297 15.61 -23.14 2.78
N ASN A 298 16.04 -23.82 3.84
CA ASN A 298 15.69 -25.23 4.09
C ASN A 298 14.23 -25.43 4.58
N SER A 299 13.41 -24.38 4.58
CA SER A 299 12.00 -24.43 5.01
C SER A 299 11.00 -24.62 3.88
N PHE A 300 11.44 -24.63 2.63
CA PHE A 300 10.57 -24.74 1.47
C PHE A 300 11.20 -25.57 0.34
N ARG A 301 10.33 -25.92 -0.61
CA ARG A 301 10.67 -26.48 -1.92
C ARG A 301 10.00 -25.65 -3.01
#